data_AF-A0A1B7W2W4-F1
#
_entry.id   AF-A0A1B7W2W4-F1
#
_cell.length_a   1.000
_cell.length_b   1.000
_cell.length_c   1.000
_cell.angle_alpha   90.00
_cell.angle_beta   90.00
_cell.angle_gamma   90.00
#
_symmetry.space_group_name_H-M   'P 1'
#
loop_
_entity.id
_entity.type
_entity.pdbx_description
1 polymer ?
#
loop_
_entity_poly.entity_id
_entity_poly.type
_entity_poly.pdbx_seq_one_letter_code
_entity_poly.pdbx_strand_id
1 'polypeptide(L)' 'MYLNPIWLKSYPEGVPADIDPSQYSSLVGLLEESFAKYADRTAYSFMGKDLSFAQTDQESLGLAAYLQSLG' A
#
# COMPACT_ATOMS: atom_id res chain seq x y z
N MET A 1 -30.13 15.02 6.90
CA MET A 1 -30.02 13.71 7.57
C MET A 1 -29.14 12.84 6.69
N TYR A 2 -27.85 12.70 7.03
CA TYR A 2 -26.97 11.83 6.26
C TYR A 2 -27.34 10.39 6.55
N LEU A 3 -27.71 9.64 5.50
CA LEU A 3 -27.98 8.22 5.59
C LEU A 3 -26.67 7.52 5.95
N ASN A 4 -26.68 6.80 7.07
CA ASN A 4 -25.58 5.90 7.42
C ASN A 4 -25.53 4.78 6.37
N PRO A 5 -24.42 4.64 5.62
CA PRO A 5 -24.36 3.65 4.57
C PRO A 5 -24.54 2.23 5.08
N ILE A 6 -25.34 1.42 4.37
CA ILE A 6 -25.71 0.09 4.87
C ILE A 6 -24.50 -0.85 5.03
N TRP A 7 -23.43 -0.63 4.27
CA TRP A 7 -22.19 -1.41 4.35
C TRP A 7 -21.39 -1.17 5.63
N LEU A 8 -21.59 -0.04 6.34
CA LEU A 8 -20.91 0.20 7.62
C LEU A 8 -21.35 -0.79 8.71
N LYS A 9 -22.51 -1.44 8.55
CA LYS A 9 -22.94 -2.53 9.44
C LYS A 9 -22.09 -3.78 9.32
N SER A 10 -21.34 -3.92 8.23
CA SER A 10 -20.46 -5.06 7.99
C SER A 10 -19.03 -4.81 8.46
N TYR A 11 -18.70 -3.61 8.96
CA TYR A 11 -17.37 -3.31 9.48
C TYR A 11 -17.17 -4.01 10.84
N PRO A 12 -16.03 -4.67 11.06
CA PRO A 12 -15.69 -5.19 12.37
C PRO A 12 -15.70 -4.08 13.43
N GLU A 13 -16.00 -4.47 14.68
CA GLU A 13 -15.96 -3.54 15.80
C GLU A 13 -14.58 -2.87 15.91
N GLY A 14 -14.56 -1.55 16.04
CA GLY A 14 -13.34 -0.74 16.12
C GLY A 14 -12.74 -0.31 14.78
N VAL A 15 -13.29 -0.73 13.63
CA VAL A 15 -12.86 -0.22 12.32
C VAL A 15 -13.57 1.10 12.01
N PRO A 16 -12.84 2.22 11.84
CA PRO A 16 -13.44 3.51 11.51
C PRO A 16 -14.15 3.49 10.16
N ALA A 17 -15.25 4.25 10.05
CA ALA A 17 -15.97 4.44 8.79
C ALA A 17 -15.20 5.33 7.79
N ASP A 18 -14.33 6.19 8.31
CA ASP A 18 -13.53 7.14 7.55
C ASP A 18 -12.05 7.00 7.95
N ILE A 19 -11.15 7.23 6.99
CA ILE A 19 -9.70 7.30 7.24
C ILE A 19 -9.26 8.75 7.40
N ASP A 20 -8.14 8.98 8.07
CA ASP A 20 -7.43 10.26 8.04
C ASP A 20 -6.40 10.24 6.89
N PRO A 21 -6.67 10.91 5.76
CA PRO A 21 -5.74 10.91 4.62
C PRO A 21 -4.53 11.82 4.84
N SER A 22 -4.50 12.65 5.89
CA SER A 22 -3.43 13.62 6.12
C SER A 22 -2.15 13.00 6.69
N GLN A 23 -2.19 11.73 7.08
CA GLN A 23 -1.05 11.00 7.65
C GLN A 23 0.12 10.87 6.67
N TYR A 24 -0.15 10.84 5.37
CA TYR A 24 0.86 10.76 4.33
C TYR A 24 0.61 11.84 3.26
N SER A 25 1.69 12.47 2.80
CA SER A 25 1.62 13.48 1.73
C SER A 25 1.23 12.88 0.38
N SER A 26 1.46 11.58 0.19
CA SER A 26 1.09 10.81 -0.99
C SER A 26 1.03 9.32 -0.70
N LEU A 27 0.40 8.56 -1.59
CA LEU A 27 0.44 7.10 -1.54
C LEU A 27 1.87 6.54 -1.64
N VAL A 28 2.77 7.26 -2.33
CA VAL A 28 4.20 6.89 -2.42
C VAL A 28 4.83 6.89 -1.03
N GLY A 29 4.59 7.92 -0.22
CA GLY A 29 5.14 8.00 1.15
C GLY A 29 4.66 6.85 2.05
N LEU A 30 3.39 6.44 1.93
CA LEU A 30 2.87 5.25 2.62
C LEU A 30 3.60 3.97 2.19
N LEU A 31 3.84 3.82 0.89
CA LEU A 31 4.52 2.64 0.33
C LEU A 31 6.00 2.59 0.72
N GLU A 32 6.72 3.71 0.64
CA GLU A 32 8.13 3.81 1.05
C GLU A 32 8.31 3.43 2.53
N GLU A 33 7.46 3.93 3.44
CA GLU A 33 7.50 3.52 4.86
C GLU A 33 7.25 2.01 4.99
N SER A 34 6.26 1.49 4.29
CA SER A 34 5.90 0.07 4.34
C SER A 34 7.02 -0.83 3.82
N PHE A 35 7.67 -0.44 2.72
CA PHE A 35 8.80 -1.17 2.14
C PHE A 35 9.98 -1.22 3.11
N ALA A 36 10.31 -0.11 3.76
CA ALA A 36 11.39 -0.07 4.75
C ALA A 36 11.05 -0.87 6.02
N LYS A 37 9.84 -0.67 6.58
CA LYS A 37 9.43 -1.26 7.86
C LYS A 37 9.26 -2.78 7.81
N TYR A 38 8.86 -3.30 6.66
CA TYR A 38 8.55 -4.72 6.48
C TYR A 38 9.44 -5.41 5.45
N ALA A 39 10.62 -4.85 5.17
CA ALA A 39 11.57 -5.28 4.13
C ALA A 39 11.72 -6.80 3.96
N ASP A 40 11.88 -7.53 5.07
CA ASP A 40 12.13 -8.98 5.09
C ASP A 40 10.87 -9.84 4.95
N ARG A 41 9.67 -9.24 5.02
CA ARG A 41 8.40 -9.97 4.90
C ARG A 41 8.06 -10.20 3.43
N THR A 42 7.36 -11.30 3.14
CA THR A 42 6.73 -11.50 1.83
C THR A 42 5.62 -10.47 1.62
N ALA A 43 5.71 -9.70 0.53
CA ALA A 43 4.69 -8.76 0.07
C ALA A 43 3.70 -9.42 -0.88
N TYR A 44 4.21 -10.22 -1.82
CA TYR A 44 3.40 -10.93 -2.82
C TYR A 44 3.83 -12.39 -2.92
N SER A 45 2.85 -13.28 -3.15
CA SER A 45 3.09 -14.69 -3.45
C SER A 45 2.27 -15.09 -4.67
N PHE A 46 2.92 -15.65 -5.68
CA PHE A 46 2.27 -16.10 -6.91
C PHE A 46 2.95 -17.36 -7.46
N MET A 47 2.17 -18.43 -7.62
CA MET A 47 2.61 -19.72 -8.18
C MET A 47 3.92 -20.25 -7.54
N GLY A 48 4.04 -20.16 -6.22
CA GLY A 48 5.22 -20.65 -5.48
C GLY A 48 6.44 -19.72 -5.54
N LYS A 49 6.31 -18.53 -6.15
CA LYS A 49 7.30 -17.47 -6.07
C LYS A 49 6.82 -16.40 -5.10
N ASP A 50 7.69 -16.06 -4.16
CA ASP A 50 7.49 -14.97 -3.21
C ASP A 50 8.35 -13.78 -3.59
N LEU A 51 7.80 -12.57 -3.43
CA LEU A 51 8.54 -11.32 -3.46
C LEU A 51 8.43 -10.64 -2.11
N SER A 52 9.56 -10.25 -1.53
CA SER A 52 9.58 -9.45 -0.31
C SER A 52 9.23 -7.98 -0.57
N PHE A 53 8.94 -7.25 0.51
CA PHE A 53 8.78 -5.80 0.45
C PHE A 53 10.04 -5.12 -0.11
N ALA A 54 11.24 -5.54 0.31
CA ALA A 54 12.49 -5.00 -0.21
C ALA A 54 12.70 -5.29 -1.70
N GLN A 55 12.36 -6.49 -2.16
CA GLN A 55 12.46 -6.83 -3.59
C GLN A 55 11.49 -6.00 -4.43
N THR A 56 10.26 -5.83 -3.92
CA THR A 56 9.25 -4.99 -4.57
C THR A 56 9.72 -3.55 -4.72
N ASP A 57 10.30 -2.97 -3.68
CA ASP A 57 10.85 -1.60 -3.70
C ASP A 57 11.92 -1.45 -4.79
N GLN A 58 12.89 -2.36 -4.82
CA GLN A 58 13.97 -2.33 -5.81
C GLN A 58 13.45 -2.48 -7.24
N GLU A 59 12.50 -3.39 -7.49
CA GLU A 59 11.88 -3.54 -8.80
C GLU A 59 11.03 -2.32 -9.19
N SER A 60 10.33 -1.71 -8.23
CA SER A 60 9.55 -0.48 -8.43
C SER A 60 10.43 0.69 -8.84
N LEU A 61 11.58 0.88 -8.18
CA LEU A 61 12.57 1.90 -8.54
C LEU A 61 13.15 1.67 -9.93
N GLY A 62 13.42 0.41 -10.29
CA GLY A 62 13.87 0.05 -11.64
C GLY A 62 12.85 0.43 -12.72
N LEU A 63 11.57 0.13 -12.47
CA LEU A 63 10.48 0.54 -13.36
C LEU A 63 10.33 2.07 -13.42
N ALA A 64 10.40 2.75 -12.29
CA ALA A 64 10.31 4.21 -12.21
C ALA A 64 11.44 4.88 -13.01
N ALA A 65 12.68 4.42 -12.85
CA ALA A 65 13.83 4.90 -13.61
C ALA A 65 13.66 4.65 -15.12
N TYR A 66 13.14 3.48 -15.51
CA TYR A 66 12.82 3.19 -16.89
C TYR A 66 11.76 4.16 -17.44
N LEU A 67 10.65 4.35 -16.74
CA LEU A 67 9.60 5.28 -17.18
C LEU A 67 10.12 6.72 -17.28
N GLN A 68 10.91 7.16 -16.30
CA GLN A 68 11.53 8.49 -16.32
C GLN A 68 12.51 8.67 -17.49
N SER A 69 13.13 7.59 -17.98
CA SER A 69 13.97 7.64 -19.17
C SER A 69 13.18 7.82 -20.48
N LEU A 70 11.84 7.65 -20.46
CA LEU A 70 10.97 7.78 -21.63
C LEU A 70 10.40 9.20 -21.84
N GLY A 71 10.46 10.07 -20.83
CA GLY A 71 9.98 11.46 -20.88
C GLY A 71 8.77 11.73 -19.99
#